data_AF-A0A920KPK2-F1
#
_entry.id   AF-A0A920KPK2-F1
#
_cell.length_a   1.000
_cell.length_b   1.000
_cell.length_c   1.000
_cell.angle_alpha   90.00
_cell.angle_beta   90.00
_cell.angle_gamma   90.00
#
_symmetry.space_group_name_H-M   'P 1'
#
loop_
_entity.id
_entity.type
_entity.pdbx_description
1 polymer ?
#
loop_
_entity_poly.entity_id
_entity_poly.type
_entity_poly.pdbx_seq_one_letter_code
_entity_poly.pdbx_strand_id
1 'polypeptide(L)' 'MTQACHGEDACPYNSLYWHFIDRHNALLSQNPRMGLILGGWRKRNGEDREAVIQWADHTLEQIADL' A
#
# COMPACT_ATOMS: atom_id res chain seq x y z
N MET A 1 -5.94 4.11 16.88
CA MET A 1 -5.54 2.73 16.53
C MET A 1 -5.01 2.76 15.10
N THR A 2 -3.77 3.19 14.91
CA THR A 2 -3.10 3.12 13.60
C THR A 2 -2.58 1.70 13.43
N GLN A 3 -3.30 0.89 12.66
CA GLN A 3 -2.83 -0.44 12.31
C GLN A 3 -1.56 -0.30 11.46
N ALA A 4 -0.51 -1.06 11.80
CA ALA A 4 0.74 -1.04 11.06
C ALA A 4 0.50 -1.46 9.60
N CYS A 5 1.18 -0.79 8.67
CA CYS A 5 1.10 -1.08 7.24
C CYS A 5 2.27 -1.95 6.75
N HIS A 6 3.23 -2.25 7.63
CA HIS A 6 4.41 -3.09 7.43
C HIS A 6 4.86 -3.67 8.79
N GLY A 7 5.63 -4.76 8.77
CA GLY A 7 6.11 -5.48 9.97
C GLY A 7 5.32 -6.76 10.27
N GLU A 8 5.90 -7.65 11.07
CA GLU A 8 5.40 -9.03 11.32
C GLU A 8 3.98 -9.09 11.88
N ASP A 9 3.57 -8.08 12.65
CA ASP A 9 2.21 -7.96 13.23
C ASP A 9 1.22 -7.20 12.31
N ALA A 10 1.66 -6.70 11.16
CA ALA A 10 0.80 -5.97 10.24
C ALA A 10 -0.12 -6.93 9.49
N CYS A 11 -1.40 -6.57 9.39
CA CYS A 11 -2.33 -7.32 8.54
C CYS A 11 -1.83 -7.23 7.08
N PRO A 12 -1.61 -8.38 6.39
CA PRO A 12 -1.08 -8.41 5.03
C PRO A 12 -1.94 -7.61 4.04
N TYR A 13 -3.24 -7.50 4.30
CA TYR A 13 -4.14 -6.72 3.45
C TYR A 13 -3.80 -5.23 3.40
N ASN A 14 -3.22 -4.66 4.47
CA ASN A 14 -2.93 -3.23 4.54
C ASN A 14 -1.80 -2.83 3.58
N SER A 15 -0.73 -3.62 3.50
CA SER A 15 0.36 -3.37 2.55
C SER A 15 -0.10 -3.60 1.12
N LEU A 16 -0.84 -4.69 0.87
CA LEU A 16 -1.41 -5.00 -0.45
C LEU A 16 -2.35 -3.91 -0.96
N TYR A 17 -3.19 -3.35 -0.07
CA TYR A 17 -4.07 -2.24 -0.41
C TYR A 17 -3.27 -1.03 -0.90
N TRP A 18 -2.28 -0.58 -0.15
CA TRP A 18 -1.49 0.60 -0.52
C TRP A 18 -0.60 0.34 -1.73
N HIS A 19 -0.05 -0.86 -1.88
CA HIS A 19 0.68 -1.29 -3.07
C HIS A 19 -0.20 -1.23 -4.33
N PHE A 20 -1.45 -1.68 -4.25
CA PHE A 20 -2.42 -1.54 -5.35
C PHE A 20 -2.69 -0.07 -5.69
N ILE A 21 -2.90 0.77 -4.67
CA ILE A 21 -3.13 2.20 -4.85
C ILE A 21 -1.93 2.88 -5.54
N ASP A 22 -0.71 2.54 -5.15
CA ASP A 22 0.51 3.08 -5.75
C ASP A 22 0.65 2.67 -7.22
N ARG A 23 0.57 1.36 -7.50
CA ARG A 23 0.68 0.78 -8.84
C ARG A 23 -0.35 1.34 -9.82
N HIS A 24 -1.57 1.60 -9.36
CA HIS A 24 -2.66 2.09 -10.18
C HIS A 24 -2.96 3.59 -9.99
N ASN A 25 -2.05 4.35 -9.37
CA ASN A 25 -2.26 5.77 -9.04
C ASN A 25 -2.68 6.60 -10.28
N ALA A 26 -2.08 6.36 -11.44
CA ALA A 26 -2.42 7.08 -12.67
C ALA A 26 -3.88 6.86 -13.10
N LEU A 27 -4.37 5.62 -13.03
CA LEU A 27 -5.76 5.29 -13.36
C LEU A 27 -6.72 5.81 -12.29
N LEU A 28 -6.38 5.58 -11.01
CA LEU A 28 -7.22 5.95 -9.87
C LEU A 28 -7.34 7.47 -9.70
N SER A 29 -6.34 8.25 -10.13
CA SER A 29 -6.37 9.71 -10.07
C SER A 29 -7.47 10.34 -10.92
N GLN A 30 -8.00 9.61 -11.91
CA GLN A 30 -9.12 10.05 -12.73
C GLN A 30 -10.47 9.89 -12.03
N ASN A 31 -10.52 9.12 -10.93
CA ASN A 31 -11.73 8.92 -10.14
C ASN A 31 -11.81 9.94 -8.99
N PRO A 32 -12.78 10.88 -8.99
CA PRO A 32 -12.89 11.92 -7.95
C PRO A 32 -13.00 11.37 -6.52
N ARG A 33 -13.55 10.16 -6.35
CA ARG A 33 -13.66 9.52 -5.02
C ARG A 33 -12.31 9.15 -4.42
N MET A 34 -11.28 8.97 -5.26
CA MET A 34 -9.95 8.55 -4.84
C MET A 34 -9.07 9.71 -4.35
N GLY A 35 -9.52 10.95 -4.48
CA GLY A 35 -8.71 12.14 -4.16
C GLY A 35 -8.14 12.13 -2.75
N LEU A 36 -8.94 11.75 -1.75
CA LEU A 36 -8.50 11.70 -0.35
C LEU A 36 -7.47 10.57 -0.10
N ILE A 37 -7.70 9.40 -0.69
CA ILE A 37 -6.84 8.21 -0.54
C ILE A 37 -5.48 8.47 -1.17
N LEU A 38 -5.46 8.95 -2.42
CA LEU A 38 -4.22 9.28 -3.12
C LEU A 38 -3.50 10.46 -2.47
N GLY A 39 -4.25 11.42 -1.93
CA GLY A 39 -3.69 12.50 -1.12
C GLY A 39 -3.01 11.99 0.16
N GLY A 40 -3.63 11.03 0.85
CA GLY A 40 -3.04 10.36 2.01
C GLY A 40 -1.76 9.60 1.66
N TRP A 41 -1.79 8.83 0.57
CA TRP A 41 -0.61 8.12 0.06
C TRP A 41 0.54 9.07 -0.27
N ARG A 42 0.26 10.15 -1.01
CA ARG A 42 1.24 11.18 -1.37
C ARG A 42 1.79 11.99 -0.19
N LYS A 43 1.20 11.91 0.99
CA LYS A 43 1.69 12.58 2.20
C LYS A 43 2.64 11.72 3.04
N ARG A 44 2.65 10.40 2.85
CA ARG A 44 3.63 9.51 3.50
C ARG A 44 5.04 9.87 3.04
N ASN A 45 6.04 9.76 3.90
CA ASN A 45 7.44 9.96 3.48
C ASN A 45 7.89 8.85 2.51
N GLY A 46 9.00 9.04 1.81
CA GLY A 46 9.51 8.07 0.83
C GLY A 46 9.83 6.71 1.48
N GLU A 47 10.51 6.74 2.63
CA GLU A 47 10.92 5.54 3.38
C GLU A 47 9.72 4.68 3.82
N ASP A 48 8.63 5.27 4.34
CA ASP A 48 7.44 4.50 4.73
C ASP A 48 6.74 3.91 3.52
N ARG A 49 6.67 4.63 2.39
CA ARG A 49 6.08 4.07 1.16
C ARG A 49 6.87 2.88 0.66
N GLU A 50 8.19 3.00 0.65
CA GLU A 50 9.08 1.93 0.21
C GLU A 50 8.96 0.71 1.13
N ALA A 51 8.93 0.90 2.45
CA ALA A 51 8.69 -0.19 3.41
C ALA A 51 7.33 -0.88 3.20
N VAL A 52 6.26 -0.11 2.93
CA VAL A 52 4.94 -0.67 2.62
C VAL A 52 4.95 -1.48 1.33
N ILE A 53 5.61 -1.00 0.28
CA ILE A 53 5.71 -1.68 -1.02
C ILE A 53 6.52 -2.98 -0.87
N GLN A 54 7.70 -2.92 -0.24
CA GLN A 54 8.53 -4.11 -0.01
C GLN A 54 7.81 -5.19 0.80
N TRP A 55 7.06 -4.80 1.83
CA TRP A 55 6.25 -5.75 2.60
C TRP A 55 5.12 -6.36 1.77
N ALA A 56 4.49 -5.57 0.89
CA ALA A 56 3.46 -6.06 -0.03
C ALA A 56 4.03 -7.06 -1.05
N ASP A 57 5.20 -6.78 -1.62
CA ASP A 57 5.88 -7.68 -2.56
C ASP A 57 6.24 -9.01 -1.89
N HIS A 58 6.83 -8.96 -0.69
CA HIS A 58 7.12 -10.16 0.10
C HIS A 58 5.86 -10.99 0.38
N THR A 59 4.76 -10.33 0.75
CA THR A 59 3.46 -10.99 0.99
C THR A 59 2.92 -11.64 -0.29
N LEU A 60 3.06 -10.99 -1.45
CA LEU A 60 2.63 -11.53 -2.74
C LEU A 60 3.44 -12.76 -3.14
N GLU A 61 4.75 -12.75 -2.92
CA GLU A 61 5.62 -13.93 -3.14
C GLU A 61 5.15 -15.12 -2.29
N GLN A 62 4.89 -14.90 -1.00
CA GLN A 62 4.39 -15.96 -0.11
C GLN A 62 3.04 -16.54 -0.53
N ILE A 63 2.14 -15.72 -1.09
CA ILE A 63 0.83 -16.18 -1.58
C ILE A 63 0.96 -16.91 -2.92
N ALA A 64 1.87 -16.47 -3.79
CA ALA A 64 2.05 -17.06 -5.12
C ALA A 64 2.64 -18.49 -5.07
N ASP A 65 3.34 -18.83 -3.99
CA ASP A 65 3.93 -20.15 -3.75
C ASP A 65 2.95 -21.18 -3.12
N LEU A 66 1.66 -20.83 -2.97
CA LEU A 66 0.58 -21.72 -2.49
C LEU A 66 -0.18 -22.40 -3.64
#